data_AF-I8RHK9-F1
#
_entry.id   AF-I8RHK9-F1
#
_cell.length_a   1.000
_cell.length_b   1.000
_cell.length_c   1.000
_cell.angle_alpha   90.00
_cell.angle_beta   90.00
_cell.angle_gamma   90.00
#
_symmetry.space_group_name_H-M   'P 1'
#
loop_
_entity.id
_entity.type
_entity.pdbx_description
1 polymer ?
#
loop_
_entity_poly.entity_id
_entity_poly.type
_entity_poly.pdbx_seq_one_letter_code
_entity_poly.pdbx_strand_id
1 'polypeptide(L)' 'MKIKLSAQKKIEYDQLCNAISELSQEIDCLMKENKDTSEIYEQLEITLKKCVKFIKKEFYNRGS' A
#
# COMPACT_ATOMS: atom_id res chain seq x y z
N MET A 1 8.44 16.54 -17.16
CA MET A 1 7.09 16.12 -17.56
C MET A 1 6.26 15.85 -16.31
N LYS A 2 5.27 16.70 -15.99
CA LYS A 2 4.30 16.40 -14.91
C LYS A 2 3.37 15.31 -15.43
N ILE A 3 3.55 14.07 -14.96
CA ILE A 3 2.67 12.94 -15.32
C ILE A 3 1.29 13.27 -14.76
N LYS A 4 0.37 13.76 -15.59
CA LYS A 4 -1.03 13.87 -15.22
C LYS A 4 -1.54 12.45 -15.00
N LEU A 5 -1.79 12.07 -13.74
CA LEU A 5 -2.52 10.83 -13.46
C LEU A 5 -3.86 10.91 -14.21
N SER A 6 -4.16 9.90 -15.02
CA SER A 6 -5.51 9.72 -15.56
C SER A 6 -6.50 9.70 -14.39
N ALA A 7 -7.70 10.24 -14.57
CA ALA A 7 -8.72 10.32 -13.51
C ALA A 7 -8.94 8.96 -12.82
N GLN A 8 -8.86 7.87 -13.58
CA GLN A 8 -8.95 6.50 -13.08
C GLN A 8 -7.82 6.14 -12.12
N LYS A 9 -6.57 6.49 -12.46
CA LYS A 9 -5.40 6.26 -11.58
C LYS A 9 -5.45 7.10 -10.31
N LYS A 10 -6.09 8.28 -10.36
CA LYS A 10 -6.33 9.10 -9.17
C LYS A 10 -7.33 8.44 -8.24
N ILE A 11 -8.41 7.88 -8.78
CA ILE A 11 -9.42 7.14 -8.00
C ILE A 11 -8.80 5.91 -7.34
N GLU A 12 -8.02 5.13 -8.09
CA GLU A 12 -7.32 3.96 -7.53
C GLU A 12 -6.34 4.36 -6.42
N TYR A 13 -5.61 5.48 -6.59
CA TYR A 13 -4.72 6.00 -5.56
C TYR A 13 -5.47 6.44 -4.30
N ASP A 14 -6.59 7.17 -4.44
CA ASP A 14 -7.44 7.59 -3.32
C ASP A 14 -8.00 6.39 -2.55
N GLN A 15 -8.45 5.34 -3.27
CA GLN A 15 -8.92 4.10 -2.66
C GLN A 15 -7.81 3.39 -1.87
N LEU A 16 -6.60 3.34 -2.42
CA LEU A 16 -5.45 2.77 -1.72
C LEU A 16 -5.09 3.59 -0.48
N CYS A 17 -5.13 4.92 -0.55
CA CYS A 17 -4.89 5.78 0.61
C CYS A 17 -5.92 5.58 1.72
N ASN A 18 -7.21 5.45 1.37
CA ASN A 18 -8.25 5.15 2.34
C ASN A 18 -8.03 3.79 3.00
N ALA A 19 -7.75 2.75 2.21
CA ALA A 19 -7.50 1.41 2.74
C ALA A 19 -6.27 1.39 3.68
N ILE A 20 -5.20 2.12 3.34
CA ILE A 20 -4.03 2.26 4.22
C ILE A 20 -4.40 2.94 5.54
N SER A 21 -5.24 3.99 5.47
CA SER A 21 -5.66 4.71 6.68
C SER A 21 -6.52 3.84 7.58
N GLU A 22 -7.45 3.08 7.01
CA GLU A 22 -8.31 2.13 7.74
C GLU A 22 -7.48 1.02 8.39
N LEU A 23 -6.58 0.39 7.64
CA LEU A 23 -5.69 -0.66 8.15
C LEU A 23 -4.75 -0.12 9.24
N SER A 24 -4.24 1.11 9.10
CA SER A 24 -3.37 1.72 10.10
C SER A 24 -4.10 1.97 11.42
N GLN A 25 -5.37 2.38 11.36
CA GLN A 25 -6.21 2.55 12.55
C GLN A 25 -6.53 1.20 13.20
N GLU A 26 -6.81 0.17 12.41
CA GLU A 26 -7.08 -1.18 12.91
C GLU A 26 -5.85 -1.78 13.60
N ILE A 27 -4.65 -1.59 13.03
CA ILE A 27 -3.37 -1.98 13.66
C ILE A 27 -3.18 -1.27 14.99
N ASP A 28 -3.37 0.06 15.06
CA ASP A 28 -3.20 0.82 16.31
C ASP A 28 -4.16 0.33 17.41
N CYS A 29 -5.41 0.04 17.03
CA CYS A 29 -6.41 -0.56 17.92
C CYS A 29 -5.99 -1.95 18.42
N LEU A 30 -5.54 -2.83 17.52
CA LEU A 30 -5.15 -4.19 17.86
C LEU A 30 -3.85 -4.26 18.67
N MET A 31 -2.88 -3.37 18.38
CA MET A 31 -1.68 -3.21 19.18
C MET A 31 -1.99 -2.72 20.61
N LYS A 32 -2.95 -1.80 20.78
CA LYS A 32 -3.41 -1.34 22.11
C LYS A 32 -4.13 -2.44 22.89
N GLU A 33 -4.82 -3.36 22.21
CA GLU A 33 -5.53 -4.48 22.84
C GLU A 33 -4.64 -5.70 23.15
N ASN A 34 -3.35 -5.68 22.82
CA ASN A 34 -2.42 -6.80 23.01
C ASN A 34 -2.92 -8.10 22.33
N LYS A 35 -3.61 -7.96 21.20
CA LYS A 35 -4.01 -9.07 20.32
C LYS A 35 -2.87 -9.35 19.37
N ASP A 36 -2.64 -10.63 19.05
CA ASP A 36 -1.54 -11.09 18.21
C ASP A 36 -1.57 -10.36 16.85
N THR A 37 -0.65 -9.41 16.66
CA THR A 37 -0.59 -8.55 15.46
C THR A 37 0.28 -9.15 14.37
N SER A 38 0.82 -10.36 14.58
CA SER A 38 1.74 -11.03 13.66
C SER A 38 1.11 -11.27 12.29
N GLU A 39 -0.17 -11.65 12.24
CA GLU A 39 -0.89 -11.87 10.99
C GLU A 39 -1.03 -10.58 10.17
N ILE A 40 -1.27 -9.46 10.84
CA ILE A 40 -1.43 -8.16 10.17
C ILE A 40 -0.08 -7.63 9.70
N TYR A 41 0.98 -7.82 10.50
CA TYR A 41 2.35 -7.53 10.07
C TYR A 41 2.75 -8.35 8.84
N GLU A 42 2.38 -9.63 8.79
CA GLU A 42 2.66 -10.49 7.63
C GLU A 42 1.91 -9.99 6.39
N GLN A 43 0.63 -9.65 6.51
CA GLN A 43 -0.15 -9.09 5.41
C GLN A 43 0.40 -7.74 4.93
N LEU A 44 0.87 -6.89 5.85
CA LEU A 44 1.52 -5.62 5.54
C LEU A 44 2.81 -5.86 4.74
N GLU A 45 3.65 -6.80 5.16
CA GLU A 45 4.92 -7.09 4.51
C GLU A 45 4.72 -7.65 3.08
N ILE A 46 3.74 -8.55 2.91
CA ILE A 46 3.35 -9.07 1.59
C ILE A 46 2.89 -7.94 0.68
N THR A 47 2.10 -7.00 1.20
CA THR A 47 1.57 -5.86 0.46
C THR A 47 2.67 -4.89 0.06
N LEU A 48 3.61 -4.60 0.96
CA LEU A 48 4.80 -3.80 0.67
C LEU A 48 5.66 -4.43 -0.44
N LYS A 49 5.91 -5.75 -0.37
CA LYS A 49 6.64 -6.47 -1.42
C LYS A 49 5.96 -6.40 -2.78
N LYS A 50 4.62 -6.48 -2.82
CA LYS A 50 3.84 -6.28 -4.06
C LYS A 50 3.97 -4.85 -4.59
N CYS A 51 3.90 -3.86 -3.71
CA CYS A 51 4.07 -2.45 -4.06
C CYS A 51 5.46 -2.18 -4.65
N VAL A 52 6.52 -2.68 -4.02
CA VAL A 52 7.90 -2.55 -4.53
C VAL A 52 8.06 -3.25 -5.89
N LYS A 53 7.49 -4.44 -6.08
CA LYS A 53 7.50 -5.11 -7.40
C LYS A 53 6.78 -4.30 -8.47
N PHE A 54 5.62 -3.72 -8.14
CA PHE A 54 4.88 -2.86 -9.05
C PHE A 54 5.69 -1.62 -9.43
N ILE A 55 6.27 -0.92 -8.45
CA ILE A 55 7.10 0.27 -8.68
C ILE A 55 8.31 -0.10 -9.55
N LYS A 56 9.01 -1.21 -9.27
CA LYS A 56 10.12 -1.67 -10.09
C LYS A 56 9.70 -1.96 -11.54
N LYS A 57 8.57 -2.64 -11.73
CA LYS A 57 8.05 -2.98 -13.07
C LYS A 57 7.67 -1.73 -13.88
N GLU A 58 6.96 -0.79 -13.26
CA GLU A 58 6.40 0.37 -13.97
C GLU A 58 7.41 1.51 -14.16
N PHE A 59 8.31 1.72 -13.18
CA PHE A 59 9.18 2.91 -13.16
C PHE A 59 10.66 2.61 -13.36
N TYR A 60 11.14 1.40 -13.03
CA TYR A 60 12.56 1.04 -13.18
C TYR A 60 12.82 0.14 -14.39
N ASN A 61 11.83 -0.60 -14.89
CA ASN A 61 11.99 -1.49 -16.05
C ASN A 61 11.90 -0.79 -17.43
N ARG A 62 11.97 0.56 -17.48
CA ARG A 62 12.20 1.33 -18.71
C ARG A 62 13.70 1.58 -18.93
N GLY A 63 14.49 0.52 -18.81
CA GLY A 63 15.96 0.60 -18.84
C GLY A 63 16.63 -0.72 -19.21
N SER A 64 16.25 -1.29 -20.34
CA SER A 64 17.12 -2.10 -21.20
C SER A 64 16.61 -2.02 -22.62
#